data_AF-A0A426ZNS4-F1
#
_entry.id   AF-A0A426ZNS4-F1
#
_cell.length_a   1.000
_cell.length_b   1.000
_cell.length_c   1.000
_cell.angle_alpha   90.00
_cell.angle_beta   90.00
_cell.angle_gamma   90.00
#
_symmetry.space_group_name_H-M   'P 1'
#
loop_
_entity.id
_entity.type
_entity.pdbx_description
1 polymer ?
#
loop_
_entity_poly.entity_id
_entity_poly.type
_entity_poly.pdbx_seq_one_letter_code
_entity_poly.pdbx_strand_id
1 'polypeptide(L)'
;MAKGGLGLTPKVRKELAVPVEELETPIESAEEAASPIFHHPRSMKDLYGTKVRKDDVGYYVLYMSDLAHQDPNKEMQVRQLKEAGVRAWKMDDELLQSMKDLENTRVGLPRLVVDDYKESAGFKEGLKRMGRVTYEYDYQVALACFCSSHQDSEVEEDPFTIRPEDDSMPMERQQAFDDSDPPES
;
A
#
# COMPACT_ATOMS: atom_id res chain seq x y z
N MET A 1 -6.02 74.66 -3.99
CA MET A 1 -6.71 75.82 -4.61
C MET A 1 -5.99 76.09 -5.92
N ALA A 2 -6.55 76.25 -7.11
CA ALA A 2 -7.88 76.61 -7.57
C ALA A 2 -8.13 76.05 -9.00
N LYS A 3 -9.39 76.13 -9.43
CA LYS A 3 -10.02 75.60 -10.67
C LYS A 3 -9.82 76.50 -11.91
N GLY A 4 -10.15 75.94 -13.09
CA GLY A 4 -10.68 76.64 -14.28
C GLY A 4 -10.01 76.19 -15.59
N GLY A 5 -10.65 75.85 -16.70
CA GLY A 5 -12.03 75.98 -17.15
C GLY A 5 -12.12 76.71 -18.51
N LEU A 6 -12.32 75.94 -19.59
CA LEU A 6 -12.99 76.26 -20.88
C LEU A 6 -12.34 77.23 -21.92
N GLY A 7 -12.22 76.73 -23.17
CA GLY A 7 -12.89 77.36 -24.32
C GLY A 7 -12.14 77.64 -25.64
N LEU A 8 -12.58 76.93 -26.70
CA LEU A 8 -12.86 77.39 -28.08
C LEU A 8 -11.81 77.29 -29.22
N THR A 9 -12.35 76.93 -30.40
CA THR A 9 -11.83 76.52 -31.73
C THR A 9 -11.53 77.75 -32.64
N PRO A 10 -11.45 77.73 -34.01
CA PRO A 10 -11.36 76.67 -35.06
C PRO A 10 -10.32 76.94 -36.20
N LYS A 11 -10.29 76.11 -37.27
CA LYS A 11 -10.42 76.49 -38.72
C LYS A 11 -9.53 75.69 -39.73
N VAL A 12 -10.16 74.69 -40.39
CA VAL A 12 -10.30 74.44 -41.87
C VAL A 12 -9.05 74.26 -42.76
N ARG A 13 -9.03 73.21 -43.64
CA ARG A 13 -9.34 73.28 -45.10
C ARG A 13 -8.89 72.04 -45.91
N LYS A 14 -9.88 71.31 -46.47
CA LYS A 14 -10.01 70.77 -47.87
C LYS A 14 -8.97 69.78 -48.40
N GLU A 15 -9.21 68.90 -49.36
CA GLU A 15 -10.28 68.43 -50.27
C GLU A 15 -9.70 67.10 -50.84
N LEU A 16 -10.39 66.16 -51.48
CA LEU A 16 -10.88 66.26 -52.85
C LEU A 16 -11.44 64.87 -53.30
N ALA A 17 -12.49 64.93 -54.14
CA ALA A 17 -12.88 64.04 -55.25
C ALA A 17 -13.11 62.52 -55.01
N VAL A 18 -14.35 61.98 -55.05
CA VAL A 18 -15.25 61.68 -56.23
C VAL A 18 -14.77 60.42 -57.01
N PRO A 19 -15.60 59.51 -57.60
CA PRO A 19 -17.03 59.57 -58.01
C PRO A 19 -17.91 58.30 -57.81
N VAL A 20 -19.20 58.42 -58.18
CA VAL A 20 -20.09 57.48 -58.97
C VAL A 20 -20.21 56.03 -58.43
N GLU A 21 -21.41 55.53 -58.14
CA GLU A 21 -22.32 54.94 -59.13
C GLU A 21 -23.80 55.15 -58.74
N GLU A 22 -24.62 55.40 -59.76
CA GLU A 22 -26.08 55.24 -59.72
C GLU A 22 -26.46 53.86 -59.20
N LEU A 23 -27.45 53.79 -58.31
CA LEU A 23 -28.34 52.63 -58.33
C LEU A 23 -29.74 53.05 -57.87
N GLU A 24 -30.65 52.84 -58.80
CA GLU A 24 -32.08 53.05 -58.74
C GLU A 24 -32.71 52.49 -57.45
N THR A 25 -33.73 53.20 -56.99
CA THR A 25 -34.59 52.80 -55.89
C THR A 25 -35.30 51.48 -56.17
N PRO A 26 -35.28 50.52 -55.23
CA PRO A 26 -36.35 49.56 -55.07
C PRO A 26 -37.11 49.88 -53.78
N ILE A 27 -38.36 50.30 -53.97
CA ILE A 27 -39.53 49.79 -53.24
C ILE A 27 -39.37 49.73 -51.72
N GLU A 28 -40.02 50.71 -51.08
CA GLU A 28 -40.58 50.65 -49.73
C GLU A 28 -41.00 49.22 -49.34
N SER A 29 -40.22 48.59 -48.47
CA SER A 29 -40.67 47.41 -47.74
C SER A 29 -40.25 47.58 -46.29
N ALA A 30 -41.21 48.01 -45.47
CA ALA A 30 -41.09 48.07 -44.03
C ALA A 30 -41.03 46.64 -43.46
N GLU A 31 -39.83 46.06 -43.42
CA GLU A 31 -39.56 44.93 -42.52
C GLU A 31 -39.16 45.51 -41.16
N GLU A 32 -40.19 45.65 -40.33
CA GLU A 32 -40.08 45.83 -38.89
C GLU A 32 -39.07 44.81 -38.34
N ALA A 33 -37.91 45.29 -37.91
CA ALA A 33 -36.93 44.52 -37.17
C ALA A 33 -37.54 44.12 -35.81
N ALA A 34 -38.38 43.09 -35.82
CA ALA A 34 -38.92 42.50 -34.61
C ALA A 34 -37.77 41.81 -33.87
N SER A 35 -37.37 42.43 -32.76
CA SER A 35 -36.44 41.83 -31.81
C SER A 35 -37.00 40.47 -31.37
N PRO A 36 -36.19 39.39 -31.29
CA PRO A 36 -36.68 38.11 -30.80
C PRO A 36 -37.24 38.32 -29.39
N ILE A 37 -38.56 38.20 -29.25
CA ILE A 37 -39.23 38.35 -27.96
C ILE A 37 -38.87 37.11 -27.14
N PHE A 38 -37.89 37.26 -26.26
CA PHE A 38 -37.63 36.27 -25.23
C PHE A 38 -38.83 36.27 -24.28
N HIS A 39 -39.73 35.30 -24.46
CA HIS A 39 -40.77 35.02 -23.49
C HIS A 39 -40.09 34.49 -22.22
N HIS A 40 -39.85 35.37 -21.26
CA HIS A 40 -39.43 34.95 -19.93
C HIS A 40 -40.56 34.09 -19.34
N PRO A 41 -40.30 32.81 -19.03
CA PRO A 41 -41.30 31.97 -18.41
C PRO A 41 -41.67 32.60 -17.07
N ARG A 42 -42.94 32.97 -16.93
CA ARG A 42 -43.46 33.69 -15.75
C ARG A 42 -43.39 32.85 -14.47
N SER A 43 -43.15 31.54 -14.58
CA SER A 43 -43.08 30.63 -13.43
C SER A 43 -42.14 29.44 -13.65
N MET A 44 -41.48 28.98 -12.57
CA MET A 44 -40.67 27.75 -12.50
C MET A 44 -41.40 26.51 -13.03
N LYS A 45 -42.74 26.50 -12.91
CA LYS A 45 -43.65 25.42 -13.29
C LYS A 45 -43.82 25.32 -14.81
N ASP A 46 -43.78 26.47 -15.50
CA ASP A 46 -43.94 26.56 -16.95
C ASP A 46 -42.69 26.06 -17.68
N LEU A 47 -41.53 26.08 -17.01
CA LEU A 47 -40.28 25.55 -17.52
C LEU A 47 -40.32 24.03 -17.72
N TYR A 48 -41.07 23.31 -16.87
CA TYR A 48 -41.11 21.84 -16.85
C TYR A 48 -42.04 21.25 -17.94
N GLY A 49 -42.83 22.08 -18.63
CA GLY A 49 -43.81 21.66 -19.63
C GLY A 49 -43.28 21.56 -21.06
N THR A 50 -42.13 22.15 -21.37
CA THR A 50 -41.58 22.19 -22.73
C THR A 50 -40.95 20.84 -23.08
N LYS A 51 -41.78 19.93 -23.60
CA LYS A 51 -41.32 18.66 -24.19
C LYS A 51 -40.58 18.97 -25.49
N VAL A 52 -39.29 19.24 -25.38
CA VAL A 52 -38.38 19.42 -26.52
C VAL A 52 -38.47 18.17 -27.39
N ARG A 53 -39.00 18.32 -28.60
CA ARG A 53 -39.22 17.23 -29.56
C ARG A 53 -37.88 16.94 -30.23
N LYS A 54 -37.54 15.67 -30.49
CA LYS A 54 -36.24 15.27 -31.07
C LYS A 54 -35.89 15.96 -32.40
N ASP A 55 -36.87 16.50 -33.11
CA ASP A 55 -36.68 17.17 -34.41
C ASP A 55 -36.75 18.70 -34.32
N ASP A 56 -36.81 19.28 -33.10
CA ASP A 56 -36.79 20.72 -32.93
C ASP A 56 -35.36 21.26 -32.74
N VAL A 57 -35.18 22.55 -33.05
CA VAL A 57 -33.88 23.24 -32.99
C VAL A 57 -33.32 23.24 -31.56
N GLY A 58 -34.19 23.28 -30.54
CA GLY A 58 -33.79 23.27 -29.13
C GLY A 58 -33.15 21.94 -28.71
N TYR A 59 -33.64 20.82 -29.24
CA TYR A 59 -33.05 19.49 -29.04
C TYR A 59 -31.63 19.43 -29.58
N TYR A 60 -31.44 19.92 -30.82
CA TYR A 60 -30.12 19.98 -31.44
C TYR A 60 -29.17 20.94 -30.70
N VAL A 61 -29.64 22.11 -30.26
CA VAL A 61 -28.83 23.07 -29.50
C VAL A 61 -28.38 22.50 -28.15
N LEU A 62 -29.28 21.83 -27.41
CA LEU A 62 -28.93 21.17 -26.15
C LEU A 62 -27.93 20.03 -26.36
N TYR A 63 -28.17 19.17 -27.36
CA TYR A 63 -27.27 18.07 -27.72
C TYR A 63 -25.87 18.56 -28.13
N MET A 64 -25.78 19.63 -28.93
CA MET A 64 -24.50 20.23 -29.31
C MET A 64 -23.79 20.90 -28.13
N SER A 65 -24.54 21.41 -27.14
CA SER A 65 -23.97 21.98 -25.90
C SER A 65 -23.36 20.90 -25.01
N ASP A 66 -24.03 19.77 -24.85
CA ASP A 66 -23.51 18.62 -24.09
C ASP A 66 -22.25 18.02 -24.74
N LEU A 67 -22.23 17.94 -26.08
CA LEU A 67 -21.06 17.52 -26.86
C LEU A 67 -19.90 18.52 -26.76
N ALA A 68 -20.18 19.82 -26.82
CA ALA A 68 -19.17 20.87 -26.71
C ALA A 68 -18.52 20.94 -25.31
N HIS A 69 -19.15 20.33 -24.30
CA HIS A 69 -18.62 20.18 -22.94
C HIS A 69 -18.08 18.77 -22.64
N GLN A 70 -18.00 17.90 -23.65
CA GLN A 70 -17.29 16.62 -23.54
C GLN A 70 -15.78 16.89 -23.56
N ASP A 71 -15.27 17.42 -22.44
CA ASP A 71 -13.84 17.62 -22.23
C ASP A 71 -13.10 16.27 -22.31
N PRO A 72 -12.20 16.05 -23.28
CA PRO A 72 -11.42 14.82 -23.36
C PRO A 72 -10.51 14.63 -22.13
N ASN A 73 -10.18 15.72 -21.43
CA ASN A 73 -9.33 15.71 -20.25
C ASN A 73 -10.01 15.06 -19.04
N LYS A 74 -11.32 15.25 -18.82
CA LYS A 74 -12.04 14.56 -17.71
C LYS A 74 -12.06 13.04 -17.89
N GLU A 75 -12.18 12.54 -19.12
CA GLU A 75 -12.11 11.09 -19.38
C GLU A 75 -10.69 10.56 -19.19
N MET A 76 -9.69 11.33 -19.62
CA MET A 76 -8.29 11.01 -19.38
C MET A 76 -7.96 10.95 -17.88
N GLN A 77 -8.46 11.91 -17.09
CA GLN A 77 -8.28 11.94 -15.64
C GLN A 77 -8.94 10.74 -14.93
N VAL A 78 -10.16 10.38 -15.32
CA VAL A 78 -10.85 9.18 -14.77
C VAL A 78 -10.05 7.90 -15.10
N ARG A 79 -9.53 7.77 -16.33
CA ARG A 79 -8.65 6.65 -16.72
C ARG A 79 -7.38 6.62 -15.88
N GLN A 80 -6.69 7.75 -15.73
CA GLN A 80 -5.47 7.86 -14.91
C GLN A 80 -5.74 7.52 -13.44
N LEU A 81 -6.85 7.99 -12.88
CA LEU A 81 -7.25 7.68 -11.50
C LEU A 81 -7.53 6.19 -11.32
N LYS A 82 -8.22 5.56 -12.27
CA LYS A 82 -8.49 4.12 -12.26
C LYS A 82 -7.19 3.31 -12.33
N GLU A 83 -6.28 3.69 -13.21
CA GLU A 83 -4.97 3.04 -13.30
C GLU A 83 -4.11 3.27 -12.06
N ALA A 84 -4.14 4.48 -11.48
CA ALA A 84 -3.46 4.78 -10.23
C ALA A 84 -4.03 3.94 -9.08
N GLY A 85 -5.35 3.75 -9.05
CA GLY A 85 -6.02 2.80 -8.16
C GLY A 85 -5.47 1.39 -8.34
N VAL A 86 -5.50 0.82 -9.55
CA VAL A 86 -4.97 -0.53 -9.79
C VAL A 86 -3.50 -0.66 -9.36
N ARG A 87 -2.67 0.36 -9.62
CA ARG A 87 -1.27 0.38 -9.18
C ARG A 87 -1.14 0.38 -7.66
N ALA A 88 -1.93 1.19 -6.95
CA ALA A 88 -1.91 1.25 -5.48
C ALA A 88 -2.32 -0.10 -4.88
N TRP A 89 -3.43 -0.67 -5.33
CA TRP A 89 -3.90 -1.98 -4.86
C TRP A 89 -2.87 -3.09 -5.09
N LYS A 90 -2.17 -3.06 -6.23
CA LYS A 90 -1.11 -4.02 -6.52
C LYS A 90 0.09 -3.91 -5.57
N MET A 91 0.47 -2.69 -5.19
CA MET A 91 1.54 -2.48 -4.21
C MET A 91 1.12 -2.99 -2.83
N ASP A 92 -0.13 -2.76 -2.44
CA ASP A 92 -0.68 -3.26 -1.18
C ASP A 92 -0.71 -4.79 -1.14
N ASP A 93 -1.09 -5.45 -2.23
CA ASP A 93 -1.05 -6.92 -2.35
C ASP A 93 0.38 -7.46 -2.25
N GLU A 94 1.35 -6.81 -2.90
CA GLU A 94 2.76 -7.20 -2.83
C GLU A 94 3.33 -7.02 -1.41
N LEU A 95 2.97 -5.91 -0.75
CA LEU A 95 3.32 -5.66 0.65
C LEU A 95 2.71 -6.74 1.55
N LEU A 96 1.41 -7.05 1.37
CA LEU A 96 0.72 -8.08 2.15
C LEU A 96 1.35 -9.46 1.95
N GLN A 97 1.73 -9.81 0.72
CA GLN A 97 2.44 -11.04 0.42
C GLN A 97 3.80 -11.09 1.12
N SER A 98 4.59 -10.01 1.07
CA SER A 98 5.89 -9.94 1.74
C SER A 98 5.78 -10.05 3.26
N MET A 99 4.77 -9.42 3.87
CA MET A 99 4.49 -9.52 5.31
C MET A 99 4.14 -10.96 5.69
N LYS A 100 3.33 -11.63 4.87
CA LYS A 100 2.94 -13.02 5.09
C LYS A 100 4.13 -13.98 4.96
N ASP A 101 5.02 -13.76 4.00
CA ASP A 101 6.24 -14.56 3.83
C ASP A 101 7.23 -14.32 4.99
N LEU A 102 7.36 -13.08 5.45
CA LEU A 102 8.13 -12.72 6.64
C LEU A 102 7.54 -13.36 7.92
N GLU A 103 6.22 -13.36 8.06
CA GLU A 103 5.56 -14.00 9.20
C GLU A 103 5.71 -15.53 9.16
N ASN A 104 5.57 -16.13 7.98
CA ASN A 104 5.79 -17.57 7.78
C ASN A 104 7.23 -17.96 8.12
N THR A 105 8.22 -17.18 7.70
CA THR A 105 9.63 -17.41 8.09
C THR A 105 9.84 -17.21 9.60
N ARG A 106 9.24 -16.20 10.22
CA ARG A 106 9.31 -15.97 11.67
C ARG A 106 8.72 -17.11 12.49
N VAL A 107 7.69 -17.79 11.99
CA VAL A 107 7.08 -18.96 12.65
C VAL A 107 7.82 -20.25 12.31
N GLY A 108 8.35 -20.38 11.09
CA GLY A 108 9.03 -21.57 10.61
C GLY A 108 10.47 -21.71 11.12
N LEU A 109 11.24 -20.62 11.15
CA LEU A 109 12.66 -20.64 11.55
C LEU A 109 12.88 -21.13 12.99
N PRO A 110 12.13 -20.69 14.02
CA PRO A 110 12.33 -21.18 15.38
C PRO A 110 12.01 -22.67 15.51
N ARG A 111 11.02 -23.18 14.75
CA ARG A 111 10.70 -24.62 14.74
C ARG A 111 11.85 -25.42 14.14
N LEU A 112 12.37 -24.99 13.00
CA LEU A 112 13.52 -25.61 12.33
C LEU A 112 14.76 -25.66 13.25
N VAL A 113 15.13 -24.52 13.85
CA VAL A 113 16.30 -24.45 14.76
C VAL A 113 16.15 -25.35 15.98
N VAL A 114 14.94 -25.45 16.54
CA VAL A 114 14.67 -26.35 17.69
C VAL A 114 14.77 -27.82 17.27
N ASP A 115 14.25 -28.18 16.11
CA ASP A 115 14.32 -29.55 15.61
C ASP A 115 15.78 -29.95 15.30
N ASP A 116 16.55 -29.08 14.65
CA ASP A 116 17.99 -29.27 14.42
C ASP A 116 18.76 -29.42 15.75
N TYR A 117 18.45 -28.58 16.74
CA TYR A 117 19.04 -28.67 18.07
C TYR A 117 18.74 -30.01 18.75
N LYS A 118 17.49 -30.48 18.68
CA LYS A 118 17.09 -31.79 19.23
C LYS A 118 17.76 -32.96 18.50
N GLU A 119 18.09 -32.80 17.23
CA GLU A 119 18.81 -33.81 16.46
C GLU A 119 20.33 -33.81 16.73
N SER A 120 20.88 -32.69 17.20
CA SER A 120 22.30 -32.54 17.50
C SER A 120 22.84 -33.63 18.46
N ALA A 121 24.10 -34.03 18.24
CA ALA A 121 24.77 -35.03 19.06
C ALA A 121 24.85 -34.59 20.54
N GLY A 122 25.14 -33.31 20.79
CA GLY A 122 25.23 -32.76 22.14
C GLY A 122 23.92 -32.86 22.92
N PHE A 123 22.77 -32.63 22.29
CA PHE A 123 21.47 -32.81 22.94
C PHE A 123 21.21 -34.28 23.29
N LYS A 124 21.44 -35.20 22.34
CA LYS A 124 21.28 -36.65 22.56
C LYS A 124 22.22 -37.19 23.63
N GLU A 125 23.47 -36.75 23.64
CA GLU A 125 24.46 -37.13 24.66
C GLU A 125 24.12 -36.53 26.02
N GLY A 126 23.68 -35.26 26.05
CA GLY A 126 23.17 -34.61 27.25
C GLY A 126 22.00 -35.38 27.87
N LEU A 127 21.07 -35.86 27.04
CA LEU A 127 19.96 -36.71 27.51
C LEU A 127 20.44 -38.04 28.09
N LYS A 128 21.44 -38.70 27.46
CA LYS A 128 22.05 -39.92 28.00
C LYS A 128 22.72 -39.66 29.36
N ARG A 129 23.45 -38.55 29.49
CA ARG A 129 24.11 -38.17 30.74
C ARG A 129 23.09 -37.86 31.83
N MET A 130 22.05 -37.09 31.51
CA MET A 130 20.97 -36.75 32.44
C MET A 130 20.23 -38.01 32.92
N GLY A 131 19.92 -38.93 32.00
CA GLY A 131 19.29 -40.21 32.34
C GLY A 131 20.12 -41.09 33.27
N ARG A 132 21.46 -41.10 33.10
CA ARG A 132 22.37 -41.83 34.00
C ARG A 132 22.33 -41.26 35.42
N VAL A 133 22.42 -39.93 35.56
CA VAL A 133 22.40 -39.27 36.88
C VAL A 133 21.09 -39.54 37.62
N THR A 134 19.95 -39.48 36.93
CA THR A 134 18.66 -39.77 37.55
C THR A 134 18.53 -41.23 37.95
N TYR A 135 18.98 -42.15 37.09
CA TYR A 135 18.94 -43.59 37.38
C TYR A 135 19.80 -43.96 38.59
N GLU A 136 21.02 -43.43 38.66
CA GLU A 136 21.94 -43.68 39.78
C GLU A 136 21.40 -43.11 41.11
N TYR A 137 20.83 -41.90 41.07
CA TYR A 137 20.19 -41.31 42.24
C TYR A 137 19.02 -42.15 42.75
N ASP A 138 18.09 -42.53 41.86
CA ASP A 138 16.92 -43.33 42.22
C ASP A 138 17.34 -44.74 42.69
N TYR A 139 18.37 -45.32 42.08
CA TYR A 139 18.94 -46.61 42.50
C TYR A 139 19.53 -46.54 43.91
N GLN A 140 20.33 -45.52 44.22
CA GLN A 140 20.89 -45.34 45.57
C GLN A 140 19.79 -45.16 46.63
N VAL A 141 18.75 -44.39 46.32
CA VAL A 141 17.60 -44.21 47.23
C VAL A 141 16.86 -45.54 47.42
N ALA A 142 16.56 -46.25 46.33
CA ALA A 142 15.89 -47.54 46.39
C ALA A 142 16.71 -48.58 47.16
N LEU A 143 18.03 -48.60 46.96
CA LEU A 143 18.97 -49.47 47.66
C LEU A 143 18.98 -49.18 49.16
N ALA A 144 19.07 -47.91 49.56
CA ALA A 144 19.01 -47.53 50.98
C ALA A 144 17.68 -47.94 51.63
N CYS A 145 16.56 -47.75 50.93
CA CYS A 145 15.24 -48.22 51.38
C CYS A 145 15.19 -49.75 51.51
N PHE A 146 15.74 -50.47 50.53
CA PHE A 146 15.79 -51.93 50.54
C PHE A 146 16.63 -52.45 51.71
N CYS A 147 17.85 -51.94 51.87
CA CYS A 147 18.76 -52.30 52.97
C CYS A 147 18.16 -51.97 54.34
N SER A 148 17.35 -50.91 54.45
CA SER A 148 16.66 -50.59 55.71
C SER A 148 15.56 -51.60 56.07
N SER A 149 14.98 -52.28 55.07
CA SER A 149 13.88 -53.23 55.26
C SER A 149 14.36 -54.69 55.34
N HIS A 150 15.52 -55.00 54.76
CA HIS A 150 16.06 -56.35 54.64
C HIS A 150 17.56 -56.37 54.97
N GLN A 151 17.91 -56.48 56.25
CA GLN A 151 19.29 -56.42 56.74
C GLN A 151 20.22 -57.52 56.18
N ASP A 152 19.67 -58.66 55.75
CA ASP A 152 20.44 -59.85 55.37
C ASP A 152 20.40 -60.16 53.87
N SER A 153 19.87 -59.25 53.04
CA SER A 153 19.73 -59.47 51.59
C SER A 153 20.85 -58.79 50.79
N GLU A 154 21.57 -59.57 50.00
CA GLU A 154 22.60 -59.10 49.08
C GLU A 154 21.97 -58.64 47.76
N VAL A 155 22.28 -57.42 47.31
CA VAL A 155 21.83 -56.86 46.02
C VAL A 155 22.96 -56.95 45.01
N GLU A 156 22.66 -57.45 43.82
CA GLU A 156 23.57 -57.50 42.67
C GLU A 156 23.96 -56.08 42.23
N GLU A 157 25.26 -55.90 41.92
CA GLU A 157 25.84 -54.63 41.49
C GLU A 157 25.17 -54.15 40.19
N ASP A 158 24.81 -52.87 40.13
CA ASP A 158 24.15 -52.29 38.96
C ASP A 158 25.07 -52.37 37.72
N PRO A 159 24.61 -52.98 36.61
CA PRO A 159 25.36 -53.09 35.35
C PRO A 159 25.82 -51.75 34.74
N PHE A 160 25.23 -50.63 35.16
CA PHE A 160 25.55 -49.28 34.68
C PHE A 160 26.41 -48.47 35.64
N THR A 161 26.75 -49.01 36.81
CA THR A 161 27.72 -48.40 37.72
C THR A 161 29.10 -48.39 37.07
N ILE A 162 29.72 -47.21 37.02
CA ILE A 162 31.09 -47.05 36.55
C ILE A 162 31.98 -47.77 37.57
N ARG A 163 32.64 -48.85 37.14
CA ARG A 163 33.57 -49.56 38.01
C ARG A 163 34.79 -48.66 38.26
N PRO A 164 35.48 -48.75 39.40
CA PRO A 164 36.67 -47.91 39.67
C PRO A 164 37.78 -48.08 38.61
N GLU A 165 37.77 -49.13 37.80
CA GLU A 165 38.63 -49.27 36.63
C GLU A 165 38.30 -48.26 35.50
N ASP A 166 37.05 -47.85 35.36
CA ASP A 166 36.56 -46.88 34.35
C ASP A 166 36.79 -45.41 34.77
N ASP A 167 37.03 -45.15 36.07
CA ASP A 167 37.48 -43.84 36.61
C ASP A 167 38.88 -43.42 36.07
N SER A 168 39.59 -44.34 35.42
CA SER A 168 40.88 -44.09 34.76
C SER A 168 40.77 -43.42 33.38
N MET A 169 39.55 -43.12 32.91
CA MET A 169 39.32 -42.32 31.71
C MET A 169 39.82 -40.89 31.94
N PRO A 170 40.88 -40.43 31.24
CA PRO A 170 41.43 -39.10 31.47
C PRO A 170 40.46 -38.05 30.94
N MET A 171 39.68 -37.45 31.84
CA MET A 171 38.94 -36.22 31.55
C MET A 171 39.99 -35.11 31.37
N GLU A 172 40.15 -34.61 30.15
CA GLU A 172 41.13 -33.56 29.82
C GLU A 172 40.77 -32.28 30.58
N ARG A 173 41.48 -32.03 31.68
CA ARG A 173 41.15 -30.97 32.64
C ARG A 173 41.46 -29.56 32.13
N GLN A 174 42.20 -29.43 31.03
CA GLN A 174 42.70 -28.14 30.54
C GLN A 174 42.88 -28.19 29.02
N GLN A 175 41.88 -27.71 28.29
CA GLN A 175 42.07 -27.28 26.91
C GLN A 175 42.62 -25.85 26.97
N ALA A 176 43.87 -25.65 26.59
CA ALA A 176 44.44 -24.31 26.50
C ALA A 176 43.72 -23.55 25.37
N PHE A 177 43.20 -22.37 25.69
CA PHE A 177 42.73 -21.45 24.65
C PHE A 177 43.96 -20.96 23.88
N ASP A 178 43.87 -21.03 22.56
CA ASP A 178 44.88 -20.46 21.67
C ASP A 178 44.68 -18.94 21.64
N ASP A 179 45.46 -18.23 22.46
CA ASP A 179 45.49 -16.76 22.55
C ASP A 179 46.32 -16.12 21.41
N SER A 180 46.52 -16.81 20.29
CA SER A 180 47.22 -16.25 19.14
C SER A 180 46.47 -15.04 18.58
N ASP A 181 47.19 -13.92 18.39
CA ASP A 181 46.65 -12.73 17.75
C ASP A 181 46.14 -13.07 16.33
N PRO A 182 44.98 -12.53 15.91
CA PRO A 182 44.50 -12.73 14.55
C PRO A 182 45.51 -12.14 13.54
N PRO A 183 45.65 -12.75 12.35
CA PRO A 183 46.64 -12.31 11.37
C PRO A 183 46.41 -10.85 10.97
N GLU A 184 47.46 -10.03 11.03
CA GLU A 184 47.43 -8.67 10.51
C GLU A 184 47.19 -8.71 8.99
N SER A 185 46.24 -7.87 8.55
CA SER A 185 45.79 -7.77 7.16
C SER A 185 46.70 -6.94 6.27
#